data_AF-A0A227J6F0-F1
#
_entry.id   AF-A0A227J6F0-F1
#
_cell.length_a   1.000
_cell.length_b   1.000
_cell.length_c   1.000
_cell.angle_alpha   90.00
_cell.angle_beta   90.00
_cell.angle_gamma   90.00
#
_symmetry.space_group_name_H-M   'P 1'
#
loop_
_entity.id
_entity.type
_entity.pdbx_description
1 polymer ?
#
loop_
_entity_poly.entity_id
_entity_poly.type
_entity_poly.pdbx_seq_one_letter_code
_entity_poly.pdbx_strand_id
1 'polypeptide(L)'
;MSAFAFFGALEIGLIYGLVALGVYLTFRVLDFPDLSVDGSFPMGAAVAATAIVAGINPWIATGMAIIAGGMTGWVTAFLAVRCGILHLLASILTMIAAFS
;
A
#
# COMPACT_ATOMS: atom_id res chain seq x y z
N MET A 1 29.05 -14.85 -1.87
CA MET A 1 27.80 -14.38 -1.24
C MET A 1 27.34 -15.48 -0.29
N SER A 2 27.06 -15.18 0.98
CA SER A 2 26.59 -16.20 1.92
C SER A 2 25.21 -16.73 1.47
N ALA A 3 24.92 -18.01 1.68
CA ALA A 3 23.62 -18.60 1.33
C ALA A 3 22.46 -17.84 2.00
N PHE A 4 22.69 -17.32 3.21
CA PHE A 4 21.77 -16.44 3.92
C PHE A 4 21.39 -15.17 3.12
N ALA A 5 22.39 -14.49 2.56
CA ALA A 5 22.14 -13.28 1.76
C ALA A 5 21.37 -13.60 0.48
N PHE A 6 21.59 -14.77 -0.12
CA PHE A 6 20.85 -15.19 -1.31
C PHE A 6 19.38 -15.46 -1.02
N PHE A 7 19.07 -16.25 0.02
CA PHE A 7 17.68 -16.53 0.40
C PHE A 7 16.95 -15.27 0.88
N GLY A 8 17.62 -14.40 1.66
CA GLY A 8 17.03 -13.14 2.11
C GLY A 8 16.71 -12.16 0.95
N ALA A 9 17.58 -12.08 -0.06
CA ALA A 9 17.31 -11.27 -1.24
C ALA A 9 16.10 -11.77 -2.03
N LEU A 10 15.92 -13.10 -2.10
CA LEU A 10 14.81 -13.73 -2.80
C LEU A 10 13.47 -13.50 -2.09
N GLU A 11 13.46 -13.60 -0.75
CA GLU A 11 12.28 -13.30 0.08
C GLU A 11 11.83 -11.84 -0.07
N ILE A 12 12.74 -10.89 0.15
CA ILE A 12 12.45 -9.45 0.03
C ILE A 12 12.04 -9.10 -1.40
N GLY A 13 12.71 -9.66 -2.42
CA GLY A 13 12.39 -9.42 -3.82
C GLY A 13 11.00 -9.89 -4.21
N LEU A 14 10.56 -11.06 -3.73
CA LEU A 14 9.21 -11.56 -3.99
C LEU A 14 8.14 -10.71 -3.29
N ILE A 15 8.40 -10.24 -2.07
CA ILE A 15 7.48 -9.35 -1.34
C ILE A 15 7.36 -7.99 -2.03
N TYR A 16 8.48 -7.34 -2.34
CA TYR A 16 8.49 -6.04 -3.04
C TYR A 16 8.01 -6.13 -4.49
N GLY A 17 8.07 -7.31 -5.12
CA GLY A 17 7.49 -7.54 -6.44
C GLY A 17 5.98 -7.24 -6.49
N LEU A 18 5.25 -7.50 -5.40
CA LEU A 18 3.83 -7.15 -5.28
C LEU A 18 3.62 -5.64 -5.23
N VAL A 19 4.52 -4.91 -4.55
CA VAL A 19 4.50 -3.44 -4.50
C VAL A 19 4.74 -2.84 -5.88
N ALA A 20 5.74 -3.35 -6.61
CA ALA A 20 6.03 -2.94 -7.97
C ALA A 20 4.84 -3.17 -8.92
N LEU A 21 4.09 -4.26 -8.74
CA LEU A 21 2.88 -4.53 -9.49
C LEU A 21 1.80 -3.47 -9.21
N GLY A 22 1.63 -3.06 -7.94
CA GLY A 22 0.71 -1.99 -7.57
C GLY A 22 1.03 -0.66 -8.27
N VAL A 23 2.31 -0.26 -8.27
CA VAL A 23 2.77 0.96 -8.98
C VAL A 23 2.60 0.81 -10.49
N TYR A 24 2.85 -0.38 -11.06
CA TYR A 24 2.62 -0.62 -12.48
C TYR A 24 1.14 -0.41 -12.85
N LEU A 25 0.19 -0.91 -12.05
CA LEU A 25 -1.23 -0.75 -12.34
C LEU A 25 -1.65 0.72 -12.38
N THR A 26 -1.20 1.55 -11.44
CA THR A 26 -1.58 2.96 -11.39
C THR A 26 -0.99 3.73 -12.58
N PHE A 27 0.31 3.58 -12.82
CA PHE A 27 1.01 4.34 -13.86
C PHE A 27 0.77 3.85 -15.29
N ARG A 28 0.50 2.55 -15.52
CA ARG A 28 0.42 1.98 -16.88
C ARG A 28 -0.97 1.52 -17.29
N VAL A 29 -1.80 1.10 -16.34
CA VAL A 29 -3.15 0.62 -16.66
C VAL A 29 -4.18 1.73 -16.45
N LEU A 30 -4.05 2.47 -15.34
CA LEU A 30 -4.97 3.56 -15.01
C LEU A 30 -4.56 4.91 -15.61
N ASP A 31 -3.33 5.03 -16.13
CA ASP A 31 -2.70 6.30 -16.55
C ASP A 31 -2.85 7.42 -15.51
N PHE A 32 -2.87 7.03 -14.24
CA PHE A 32 -2.99 7.91 -13.10
C PHE A 32 -1.72 7.74 -12.25
N PRO A 33 -0.82 8.74 -12.23
CA PRO A 33 0.45 8.64 -11.51
C PRO A 33 0.21 8.70 -10.00
N ASP A 34 -0.23 7.58 -9.43
CA ASP A 34 -0.53 7.41 -8.02
C ASP A 34 0.70 6.90 -7.27
N LEU A 35 1.20 7.71 -6.33
CA LEU A 35 2.20 7.31 -5.34
C LEU A 35 1.56 6.87 -4.01
N SER A 36 0.22 6.85 -3.89
CA SER A 36 -0.46 6.35 -2.68
C SER A 36 -0.22 4.86 -2.45
N VAL A 37 0.26 4.14 -3.47
CA VAL A 37 0.70 2.74 -3.37
C VAL A 37 1.74 2.58 -2.26
N ASP A 38 2.68 3.53 -2.16
CA ASP A 38 3.74 3.51 -1.13
C ASP A 38 3.20 3.73 0.28
N GLY A 39 2.04 4.39 0.45
CA GLY A 39 1.39 4.57 1.76
C GLY A 39 0.37 3.47 2.09
N SER A 40 -0.37 2.97 1.09
CA SER A 40 -1.45 2.00 1.26
C SER A 40 -0.96 0.59 1.63
N PHE A 41 0.18 0.15 1.09
CA PHE A 41 0.77 -1.15 1.44
C PHE A 41 1.24 -1.20 2.91
N PRO A 42 2.04 -0.24 3.41
CA PRO A 42 2.38 -0.16 4.83
C PRO A 42 1.16 -0.02 5.74
N MET A 43 0.14 0.75 5.35
CA MET A 43 -1.08 0.90 6.14
C MET A 43 -1.82 -0.45 6.31
N GLY A 44 -1.96 -1.22 5.23
CA GLY A 44 -2.52 -2.57 5.29
C GLY A 44 -1.70 -3.50 6.18
N ALA A 45 -0.36 -3.45 6.07
CA ALA A 45 0.54 -4.24 6.90
C ALA A 45 0.43 -3.87 8.40
N ALA A 46 0.32 -2.57 8.72
CA ALA A 46 0.15 -2.08 10.08
C ALA A 46 -1.17 -2.56 10.69
N VAL A 47 -2.28 -2.51 9.95
CA VAL A 47 -3.58 -3.02 10.41
C VAL A 47 -3.55 -4.53 10.60
N ALA A 48 -2.96 -5.29 9.68
CA ALA A 48 -2.82 -6.73 9.83
C ALA A 48 -1.98 -7.09 11.07
N ALA A 49 -0.81 -6.45 11.23
CA ALA A 49 0.10 -6.72 12.34
C ALA A 49 -0.53 -6.38 13.69
N THR A 50 -1.13 -5.20 13.83
CA THR A 50 -1.79 -4.79 15.08
C THR A 50 -2.97 -5.68 15.43
N ALA A 51 -3.79 -6.08 14.46
CA ALA A 51 -4.91 -7.01 14.68
C ALA A 51 -4.44 -8.40 15.11
N ILE A 52 -3.39 -8.94 14.48
CA ILE A 52 -2.81 -10.24 14.84
C ILE A 52 -2.21 -10.18 16.26
N VAL A 53 -1.49 -9.11 16.60
CA VAL A 53 -0.92 -8.91 17.94
C VAL A 53 -2.03 -8.77 19.00
N ALA A 54 -3.17 -8.17 18.63
CA ALA A 54 -4.36 -8.07 19.49
C ALA A 54 -5.12 -9.41 19.66
N GLY A 55 -4.67 -10.50 19.04
CA GLY A 55 -5.29 -11.83 19.16
C GLY A 55 -6.47 -12.07 18.21
N ILE A 56 -6.67 -11.19 17.21
CA ILE A 56 -7.69 -11.38 16.18
C ILE A 56 -7.25 -12.48 15.22
N ASN A 57 -8.21 -13.28 14.75
CA ASN A 57 -7.94 -14.33 13.77
C ASN A 57 -7.23 -13.76 12.52
N PRO A 58 -6.10 -14.35 12.07
CA PRO A 58 -5.34 -13.86 10.93
C PRO A 58 -6.16 -13.63 9.66
N TRP A 59 -7.16 -14.48 9.39
CA TRP A 59 -8.03 -14.32 8.21
C TRP A 59 -8.86 -13.04 8.27
N ILE A 60 -9.37 -12.71 9.46
CA ILE A 60 -10.15 -11.47 9.69
C ILE A 60 -9.20 -10.27 9.66
N ALA A 61 -8.01 -10.40 10.23
CA ALA A 61 -6.97 -9.37 10.19
C ALA A 61 -6.58 -9.01 8.74
N THR A 62 -6.42 -10.01 7.86
CA THR A 62 -6.17 -9.77 6.43
C THR A 62 -7.35 -9.08 5.76
N GLY A 63 -8.59 -9.46 6.09
CA GLY A 63 -9.78 -8.76 5.60
C GLY A 63 -9.81 -7.28 5.99
N MET A 64 -9.49 -6.96 7.25
CA MET A 64 -9.38 -5.57 7.72
C MET A 64 -8.25 -4.80 7.03
N ALA A 65 -7.12 -5.45 6.79
CA ALA A 65 -6.00 -4.85 6.06
C ALA A 65 -6.36 -4.47 4.62
N ILE A 66 -7.12 -5.31 3.92
CA ILE A 66 -7.63 -5.02 2.57
C ILE A 66 -8.53 -3.77 2.60
N ILE A 67 -9.43 -3.68 3.58
CA ILE A 67 -10.33 -2.53 3.72
C ILE A 67 -9.52 -1.25 4.03
N ALA A 68 -8.56 -1.31 4.95
CA ALA A 68 -7.74 -0.16 5.30
C ALA A 68 -6.87 0.34 4.12
N GLY A 69 -6.25 -0.57 3.38
CA GLY A 69 -5.52 -0.24 2.15
C GLY A 69 -6.44 0.37 1.09
N GLY A 70 -7.62 -0.21 0.89
CA GLY A 70 -8.63 0.31 -0.04
C GLY A 70 -9.16 1.70 0.34
N MET A 71 -9.37 1.96 1.64
CA MET A 71 -9.75 3.28 2.14
C MET A 71 -8.69 4.33 1.82
N THR A 72 -7.40 3.98 1.88
CA THR A 72 -6.30 4.90 1.53
C THR A 72 -6.41 5.35 0.07
N GLY A 73 -6.63 4.40 -0.87
CA GLY A 73 -6.86 4.74 -2.27
C GLY A 73 -8.16 5.51 -2.52
N TRP A 74 -9.20 5.22 -1.73
CA TRP A 74 -10.47 5.96 -1.81
C TRP A 74 -10.32 7.43 -1.41
N VAL A 75 -9.51 7.72 -0.38
CA VAL A 75 -9.18 9.10 0.00
C VAL A 75 -8.43 9.81 -1.13
N THR A 76 -7.47 9.15 -1.80
CA THR A 76 -6.77 9.72 -2.95
C THR A 76 -7.73 10.08 -4.08
N ALA A 77 -8.62 9.14 -4.44
CA ALA A 77 -9.63 9.35 -5.46
C ALA A 77 -10.60 10.48 -5.09
N PHE A 78 -11.01 10.57 -3.83
CA PHE A 78 -11.87 11.64 -3.34
C PHE A 78 -11.20 13.01 -3.47
N LEU A 79 -9.94 13.14 -3.06
CA LEU A 79 -9.18 14.40 -3.18
C LEU A 79 -8.99 14.81 -4.65
N ALA A 80 -8.68 13.86 -5.53
CA ALA A 80 -8.49 14.11 -6.95
C ALA A 80 -9.80 14.52 -7.64
N VAL A 81 -10.88 13.76 -7.44
CA VAL A 81 -12.15 13.94 -8.17
C VAL A 81 -13.01 15.03 -7.55
N ARG A 82 -13.13 15.08 -6.21
CA ARG A 82 -14.06 15.99 -5.53
C ARG A 82 -13.43 17.33 -5.16
N CYS A 83 -12.17 17.34 -4.75
CA CYS A 83 -11.47 18.58 -4.37
C CYS A 83 -10.76 19.25 -5.55
N GLY A 84 -10.72 18.61 -6.74
CA GLY A 84 -10.10 19.17 -7.94
C GLY A 84 -8.58 19.33 -7.83
N ILE A 85 -7.95 18.54 -6.96
CA ILE A 85 -6.50 18.57 -6.73
C ILE A 85 -5.80 17.79 -7.85
N LEU A 86 -4.62 18.25 -8.26
CA LEU A 86 -3.78 17.53 -9.21
C LEU A 86 -3.52 16.10 -8.70
N HIS A 87 -3.70 15.10 -9.56
CA HIS A 87 -3.61 13.68 -9.23
C HIS A 87 -2.32 13.30 -8.50
N LEU A 88 -1.19 13.87 -8.91
CA LEU A 88 0.12 13.67 -8.27
C LEU A 88 0.20 14.28 -6.85
N LEU A 89 -0.43 15.44 -6.64
CA LEU A 89 -0.41 16.11 -5.34
C LEU A 89 -1.33 15.40 -4.35
N ALA A 90 -2.50 14.93 -4.82
CA ALA A 90 -3.42 14.14 -4.02
C ALA A 90 -2.77 12.85 -3.54
N SER A 91 -2.05 12.14 -4.41
CA SER A 91 -1.36 10.89 -4.06
C SER A 91 -0.24 11.11 -3.04
N ILE A 92 0.63 12.12 -3.21
CA ILE A 92 1.68 12.44 -2.23
C ILE A 92 1.07 12.86 -0.88
N LEU A 93 -0.02 13.64 -0.88
CA LEU A 93 -0.70 14.03 0.36
C LEU A 93 -1.21 12.82 1.14
N THR A 94 -1.87 11.88 0.46
CA THR A 94 -2.37 10.64 1.10
C THR A 94 -1.25 9.74 1.59
N MET A 95 -0.15 9.63 0.85
CA MET A 95 1.02 8.85 1.25
C MET A 95 1.65 9.40 2.53
N ILE A 96 1.86 10.72 2.62
CA ILE A 96 2.38 11.36 3.83
C ILE A 96 1.38 11.22 4.99
N ALA A 97 0.08 11.42 4.74
CA ALA A 97 -0.95 11.30 5.76
C ALA A 97 -1.12 9.86 6.30
N ALA A 98 -0.85 8.84 5.48
CA ALA A 98 -0.86 7.44 5.91
C ALA A 98 0.41 7.05 6.69
N PHE A 99 1.50 7.80 6.53
CA PHE A 99 2.77 7.59 7.23
C PHE A 99 2.89 8.39 8.53
N SER A 100 2.21 9.54 8.61
CA SER A 100 2.16 10.45 9.76
C SER A 100 1.19 10.00 10.85
#